data_AF-A0A318R093-F1
#
_entry.id   AF-A0A318R093-F1
#
_cell.length_a   1.000
_cell.length_b   1.000
_cell.length_c   1.000
_cell.angle_alpha   90.00
_cell.angle_beta   90.00
_cell.angle_gamma   90.00
#
_symmetry.space_group_name_H-M   'P 1'
#
loop_
_entity.id
_entity.type
_entity.pdbx_description
1 polymer ?
#
loop_
_entity_poly.entity_id
_entity_poly.type
_entity_poly.pdbx_seq_one_letter_code
_entity_poly.pdbx_strand_id
1 'polypeptide(L)'
;MNINSIRLAALPVALLLSPALVCASAHGQSLATQKVQRAMEVLRLKPDLASKACLDKLEDLHKMEKVIEEASESAHNPNLSLAHDVMESDYEDATESCVPDAAKLCANPGKLASANQQKLCESLDAIMSVDGSDEGEEIATPPEGTSSD
;
A
#
# COMPACT_ATOMS: atom_id res chain seq x y z
N MET A 1 49.70 -4.56 55.02
CA MET A 1 50.16 -3.74 53.87
C MET A 1 50.44 -4.75 52.75
N ASN A 2 49.78 -4.75 51.60
CA ASN A 2 49.54 -3.62 50.73
C ASN A 2 48.28 -3.85 49.87
N ILE A 3 47.58 -2.76 49.60
CA ILE A 3 46.32 -2.63 48.88
C ILE A 3 46.66 -2.63 47.39
N ASN A 4 45.91 -3.36 46.55
CA ASN A 4 45.81 -2.96 45.15
C ASN A 4 44.41 -3.20 44.59
N SER A 5 43.65 -2.11 44.66
CA SER A 5 42.53 -1.83 43.77
C SER A 5 42.99 -1.90 42.31
N ILE A 6 42.28 -2.66 41.48
CA ILE A 6 42.14 -2.31 40.07
C ILE A 6 40.66 -2.44 39.72
N ARG A 7 40.00 -1.29 39.64
CA ARG A 7 38.73 -1.15 38.93
C ARG A 7 39.02 -1.31 37.44
N LEU A 8 38.36 -2.26 36.77
CA LEU A 8 38.17 -2.17 35.33
C LEU A 8 36.70 -1.88 35.03
N ALA A 9 36.55 -0.84 34.23
CA ALA A 9 35.33 -0.20 33.83
C ALA A 9 34.30 -1.19 33.27
N ALA A 10 33.08 -1.15 33.81
CA ALA A 10 31.91 -1.56 33.08
C ALA A 10 31.76 -0.60 31.89
N LEU A 11 32.09 -1.08 30.70
CA LEU A 11 31.71 -0.44 29.44
C LEU A 11 30.19 -0.50 29.34
N PRO A 12 29.46 0.62 29.38
CA PRO A 12 28.12 0.60 28.85
C PRO A 12 28.29 0.40 27.34
N VAL A 13 27.89 -0.76 26.84
CA VAL A 13 27.60 -0.92 25.42
C VAL A 13 26.48 0.07 25.12
N ALA A 14 26.88 1.27 24.69
CA ALA A 14 25.98 2.25 24.15
C ALA A 14 25.37 1.61 22.90
N LEU A 15 24.16 1.08 23.07
CA LEU A 15 23.23 0.81 21.98
C LEU A 15 23.12 2.12 21.21
N LEU A 16 23.89 2.22 20.13
CA LEU A 16 23.65 3.21 19.09
C LEU A 16 22.26 2.88 18.53
N LEU A 17 21.25 3.57 19.07
CA LEU A 17 20.02 3.80 18.34
C LEU A 17 20.41 4.57 17.09
N SER A 18 20.67 3.83 16.01
CA SER A 18 20.62 4.37 14.66
C SER A 18 19.14 4.41 14.27
N PRO A 19 18.47 5.58 14.20
CA PRO A 19 17.33 5.73 13.32
C PRO A 19 17.89 5.85 11.90
N ALA A 20 18.46 4.76 11.39
CA ALA A 20 18.68 4.66 9.96
C ALA A 20 17.30 4.47 9.35
N LEU A 21 16.77 5.58 8.85
CA LEU A 21 15.67 5.72 7.91
C LEU A 21 15.01 4.38 7.56
N VAL A 22 13.78 4.20 8.03
CA VAL A 22 12.78 3.50 7.24
C VAL A 22 12.63 4.35 5.97
N CYS A 23 13.49 4.13 4.98
CA CYS A 23 13.14 4.36 3.59
C CYS A 23 12.08 3.30 3.26
N ALA A 24 10.88 3.47 3.82
CA ALA A 24 9.70 3.06 3.10
C ALA A 24 9.74 3.94 1.86
N SER A 25 10.12 3.35 0.73
CA SER A 25 9.68 3.89 -0.53
C SER A 25 8.17 3.99 -0.40
N ALA A 26 7.68 5.21 -0.18
CA ALA A 26 6.35 5.59 -0.59
C ALA A 26 6.38 5.51 -2.12
N HIS A 27 6.40 4.29 -2.66
CA HIS A 27 5.64 4.03 -3.87
C HIS A 27 4.23 4.42 -3.44
N GLY A 28 3.84 5.66 -3.75
CA GLY A 28 2.50 6.16 -3.49
C GLY A 28 1.57 5.12 -4.07
N GLN A 29 0.88 4.38 -3.20
CA GLN A 29 -0.04 3.36 -3.65
C GLN A 29 -1.07 4.07 -4.51
N SER A 30 -1.31 3.55 -5.71
CA SER A 30 -2.30 4.13 -6.61
C SER A 30 -3.65 4.27 -5.91
N LEU A 31 -4.47 5.19 -6.39
CA LEU A 31 -5.82 5.37 -5.86
C LEU A 31 -6.64 4.07 -5.94
N ALA A 32 -6.46 3.27 -7.00
CA ALA A 32 -7.10 1.97 -7.15
C ALA A 32 -6.66 0.99 -6.05
N THR A 33 -5.35 0.89 -5.79
CA THR A 33 -4.82 0.06 -4.69
C THR A 33 -5.44 0.45 -3.34
N GLN A 34 -5.48 1.75 -3.04
CA GLN A 34 -6.07 2.24 -1.80
C GLN A 34 -7.56 1.91 -1.68
N LYS A 35 -8.32 2.06 -2.78
CA LYS A 35 -9.75 1.75 -2.86
C LYS A 35 -10.03 0.27 -2.59
N VAL A 36 -9.29 -0.64 -3.21
CA VAL A 36 -9.39 -2.09 -2.94
C VAL A 36 -9.04 -2.40 -1.49
N GLN A 37 -7.96 -1.83 -0.96
CA GLN A 37 -7.55 -2.09 0.42
C GLN A 37 -8.63 -1.68 1.42
N ARG A 38 -9.25 -0.50 1.24
CA ARG A 38 -10.38 -0.04 2.08
C ARG A 38 -11.62 -0.93 1.93
N ALA A 39 -11.96 -1.35 0.71
CA ALA A 39 -13.08 -2.28 0.51
C ALA A 39 -12.84 -3.60 1.25
N MET A 40 -11.61 -4.12 1.22
CA MET A 40 -11.23 -5.35 1.92
C MET A 40 -11.24 -5.20 3.44
N GLU A 41 -10.88 -4.04 4.00
CA GLU A 41 -11.02 -3.79 5.44
C GLU A 41 -12.49 -3.90 5.89
N VAL A 42 -13.43 -3.37 5.11
CA VAL A 42 -14.87 -3.50 5.36
C VAL A 42 -15.32 -4.97 5.21
N LEU A 43 -14.97 -5.63 4.11
CA LEU A 43 -15.38 -7.01 3.84
C LEU A 43 -14.83 -8.02 4.85
N ARG A 44 -13.70 -7.75 5.51
CA ARG A 44 -13.18 -8.59 6.61
C ARG A 44 -14.16 -8.72 7.78
N LEU A 45 -15.08 -7.77 7.97
CA LEU A 45 -16.12 -7.88 8.99
C LEU A 45 -17.20 -8.90 8.62
N LYS A 46 -17.46 -9.10 7.31
CA LYS A 46 -18.46 -10.04 6.78
C LYS A 46 -17.97 -10.65 5.44
N PRO A 47 -17.04 -11.63 5.49
CA PRO A 47 -16.40 -12.15 4.28
C PRO A 47 -17.36 -12.82 3.30
N ASP A 48 -18.52 -13.26 3.77
CA ASP A 48 -19.58 -13.87 2.94
C ASP A 48 -20.27 -12.87 1.99
N LEU A 49 -20.03 -11.57 2.16
CA LEU A 49 -20.50 -10.54 1.23
C LEU A 49 -19.54 -10.28 0.07
N ALA A 50 -18.30 -10.76 0.14
CA ALA A 50 -17.40 -10.70 -1.00
C ALA A 50 -17.95 -11.61 -2.10
N SER A 51 -18.33 -11.02 -3.23
CA SER A 51 -18.79 -11.77 -4.38
C SER A 51 -17.65 -12.60 -4.97
N LYS A 52 -18.03 -13.64 -5.72
CA LYS A 52 -17.06 -14.41 -6.49
C LYS A 52 -16.25 -13.52 -7.44
N ALA A 53 -16.84 -12.48 -8.03
CA ALA A 53 -16.14 -11.55 -8.90
C ALA A 53 -15.01 -10.80 -8.16
N CYS A 54 -15.29 -10.27 -6.96
CA CYS A 54 -14.26 -9.64 -6.13
C CYS A 54 -13.13 -10.64 -5.78
N LEU A 55 -13.49 -11.85 -5.35
CA LEU A 55 -12.50 -12.87 -4.98
C LEU A 55 -11.64 -13.31 -6.17
N ASP A 56 -12.24 -13.49 -7.35
CA ASP A 56 -11.52 -13.86 -8.57
C ASP A 56 -10.51 -12.75 -8.95
N LYS A 57 -10.88 -11.47 -8.82
CA LYS A 57 -9.97 -10.33 -9.08
C LYS A 57 -8.84 -10.19 -8.07
N LEU A 58 -9.09 -10.47 -6.80
CA LEU A 58 -8.02 -10.53 -5.79
C LEU A 58 -7.06 -11.69 -6.06
N GLU A 59 -7.55 -12.81 -6.60
CA GLU A 59 -6.70 -13.92 -7.01
C GLU A 59 -5.79 -13.52 -8.17
N ASP A 60 -6.31 -12.78 -9.15
CA ASP A 60 -5.53 -12.27 -10.28
C ASP A 60 -4.45 -11.28 -9.83
N LEU A 61 -4.78 -10.36 -8.92
CA LEU A 61 -3.80 -9.47 -8.28
C LEU A 61 -2.65 -10.24 -7.61
N HIS A 62 -2.96 -11.26 -6.79
CA HIS A 62 -1.93 -12.07 -6.14
C HIS A 62 -1.06 -12.85 -7.15
N LYS A 63 -1.64 -13.30 -8.27
CA LYS A 63 -0.86 -13.93 -9.34
C LYS A 63 0.11 -12.94 -9.97
N MET A 64 -0.33 -11.69 -10.20
CA MET A 64 0.51 -10.65 -10.77
C MET A 64 1.63 -10.20 -9.85
N GLU A 65 1.38 -10.07 -8.55
CA GLU A 65 2.42 -9.80 -7.54
C GLU A 65 3.53 -10.86 -7.60
N LYS A 66 3.16 -12.14 -7.74
CA LYS A 66 4.11 -13.24 -7.87
C LYS A 66 4.92 -13.15 -9.16
N VAL A 67 4.29 -12.80 -10.29
CA VAL A 67 4.99 -12.58 -11.56
C VAL A 67 6.00 -11.43 -11.45
N ILE A 68 5.63 -10.35 -10.76
CA ILE A 68 6.53 -9.20 -10.51
C ILE A 68 7.70 -9.62 -9.61
N GLU A 69 7.44 -10.36 -8.53
CA GLU A 69 8.48 -10.87 -7.64
C GLU A 69 9.51 -11.72 -8.40
N GLU A 70 9.04 -12.70 -9.18
CA GLU A 70 9.90 -13.55 -10.02
C GLU A 70 10.66 -12.74 -11.09
N ALA A 71 10.01 -11.73 -11.68
CA ALA A 71 10.64 -10.86 -12.68
C ALA A 71 11.67 -9.90 -12.07
N SER A 72 11.47 -9.48 -10.83
CA SER A 72 12.34 -8.53 -10.11
C SER A 72 13.71 -9.10 -9.74
N GLU A 73 13.81 -10.43 -9.61
CA GLU A 73 15.09 -11.13 -9.42
C GLU A 73 16.04 -10.96 -10.61
N SER A 74 15.50 -10.58 -11.79
CA SER A 74 16.26 -10.23 -12.98
C SER A 74 16.28 -8.71 -13.17
N ALA A 75 17.35 -8.05 -12.71
CA ALA A 75 17.50 -6.58 -12.62
C ALA A 75 17.24 -5.75 -13.89
N HIS A 76 17.07 -6.37 -15.06
CA HIS A 76 16.75 -5.71 -16.34
C HIS A 76 15.65 -6.44 -17.12
N ASN A 77 14.58 -6.85 -16.45
CA ASN A 77 13.43 -7.45 -17.12
C ASN A 77 12.50 -6.36 -17.69
N PRO A 78 12.40 -6.19 -19.03
CA PRO A 78 11.50 -5.21 -19.63
C PRO A 78 10.02 -5.53 -19.37
N ASN A 79 9.70 -6.77 -18.97
CA ASN A 79 8.35 -7.17 -18.60
C ASN A 79 7.94 -6.66 -17.21
N LEU A 80 8.88 -6.15 -16.40
CA LEU A 80 8.57 -5.65 -15.05
C LEU A 80 7.64 -4.42 -15.12
N SER A 81 7.94 -3.46 -16.00
CA SER A 81 7.10 -2.27 -16.17
C SER A 81 5.71 -2.64 -16.67
N LEU A 82 5.64 -3.53 -17.68
CA LEU A 82 4.35 -4.01 -18.20
C LEU A 82 3.56 -4.78 -17.13
N ALA A 83 4.23 -5.56 -16.29
CA ALA A 83 3.59 -6.27 -15.19
C ALA A 83 3.03 -5.32 -14.14
N HIS A 84 3.70 -4.20 -13.84
CA HIS A 84 3.18 -3.14 -12.98
C HIS A 84 1.95 -2.46 -13.60
N ASP A 85 1.96 -2.16 -14.90
CA ASP A 85 0.80 -1.55 -15.59
C ASP A 85 -0.42 -2.50 -15.59
N VAL A 86 -0.20 -3.79 -15.84
CA VAL A 86 -1.27 -4.81 -15.78
C VAL A 86 -1.80 -4.97 -14.35
N MET A 87 -0.91 -4.99 -13.36
CA MET A 87 -1.31 -5.05 -11.95
C MET A 87 -2.16 -3.83 -11.56
N GLU A 88 -1.82 -2.63 -12.04
CA GLU A 88 -2.64 -1.44 -11.81
C GLU A 88 -4.04 -1.58 -12.44
N SER A 89 -4.13 -2.09 -13.66
CA SER A 89 -5.41 -2.41 -14.30
C SER A 89 -6.22 -3.45 -13.50
N ASP A 90 -5.56 -4.45 -12.93
CA ASP A 90 -6.21 -5.45 -12.09
C ASP A 90 -6.74 -4.84 -10.78
N TYR A 91 -6.08 -3.81 -10.24
CA TYR A 91 -6.57 -3.04 -9.08
C TYR A 91 -7.82 -2.22 -9.41
N GLU A 92 -7.91 -1.66 -10.62
CA GLU A 92 -9.11 -0.98 -11.10
C GLU A 92 -10.29 -1.97 -11.24
N ASP A 93 -10.06 -3.12 -11.87
CA ASP A 93 -11.06 -4.20 -11.99
C ASP A 93 -11.50 -4.74 -10.61
N ALA A 94 -10.55 -4.88 -9.68
CA ALA A 94 -10.85 -5.26 -8.30
C ALA A 94 -11.65 -4.16 -7.58
N THR A 95 -11.39 -2.89 -7.87
CA THR A 95 -12.18 -1.77 -7.34
C THR A 95 -13.64 -1.87 -7.79
N GLU A 96 -13.88 -2.11 -9.08
CA GLU A 96 -15.23 -2.22 -9.65
C GLU A 96 -16.05 -3.37 -9.05
N SER A 97 -15.39 -4.44 -8.59
CA SER A 97 -16.06 -5.62 -8.04
C SER A 97 -16.13 -5.61 -6.51
N CYS A 98 -15.06 -5.24 -5.81
CA CYS A 98 -14.98 -5.31 -4.35
C CYS A 98 -15.63 -4.12 -3.64
N VAL A 99 -15.59 -2.91 -4.23
CA VAL A 99 -16.19 -1.72 -3.59
C VAL A 99 -17.71 -1.85 -3.47
N PRO A 100 -18.47 -2.28 -4.49
CA PRO A 100 -19.91 -2.46 -4.34
C PRO A 100 -20.28 -3.50 -3.27
N ASP A 101 -19.47 -4.55 -3.09
CA ASP A 101 -19.70 -5.54 -2.05
C ASP A 101 -19.47 -4.97 -0.65
N ALA A 102 -18.40 -4.20 -0.47
CA ALA A 102 -18.15 -3.47 0.76
C ALA A 102 -19.27 -2.45 1.05
N ALA A 103 -19.74 -1.73 0.03
CA ALA A 103 -20.83 -0.77 0.14
C ALA A 103 -22.15 -1.43 0.58
N LYS A 104 -22.45 -2.67 0.15
CA LYS A 104 -23.64 -3.42 0.63
C LYS A 104 -23.60 -3.66 2.13
N LEU A 105 -22.42 -3.92 2.70
CA LEU A 105 -22.23 -4.07 4.14
C LEU A 105 -22.45 -2.74 4.87
N CYS A 106 -21.96 -1.64 4.30
CA CYS A 106 -22.12 -0.30 4.86
C CYS A 106 -23.55 0.23 4.78
N ALA A 107 -24.30 -0.12 3.73
CA ALA A 107 -25.70 0.26 3.56
C ALA A 107 -26.65 -0.48 4.52
N ASN A 108 -26.25 -1.66 4.99
CA ASN A 108 -27.05 -2.49 5.90
C ASN A 108 -26.27 -2.84 7.16
N PRO A 109 -25.96 -1.86 8.02
CA PRO A 109 -25.03 -2.07 9.13
C PRO A 109 -25.62 -2.92 10.28
N GLY A 110 -26.81 -3.49 10.10
CA GLY A 110 -27.54 -4.24 11.11
C GLY A 110 -28.10 -3.34 12.22
N LYS A 111 -28.79 -3.94 13.20
CA LYS A 111 -29.40 -3.19 14.32
C LYS A 111 -28.39 -2.68 15.36
N LEU A 112 -27.12 -3.10 15.26
CA LEU A 112 -26.05 -2.77 16.20
C LEU A 112 -24.73 -2.64 15.42
N ALA A 113 -24.69 -1.69 14.47
CA ALA A 113 -23.45 -1.33 13.79
C ALA A 113 -22.36 -1.07 14.84
N SER A 114 -21.26 -1.81 14.80
CA SER A 114 -20.16 -1.54 15.71
C SER A 114 -19.50 -0.20 15.35
N ALA A 115 -18.95 0.51 16.34
CA ALA A 115 -18.19 1.74 16.07
C ALA A 115 -17.02 1.49 15.08
N ASN A 116 -16.45 0.29 15.10
CA ASN A 116 -15.43 -0.12 14.14
C ASN A 116 -15.98 -0.23 12.71
N GLN A 117 -17.16 -0.82 12.52
CA GLN A 117 -17.81 -0.89 11.21
C GLN A 117 -18.11 0.50 10.66
N GLN A 118 -18.63 1.39 11.49
CA GLN A 118 -18.91 2.76 11.09
C GLN A 118 -17.64 3.48 10.62
N LYS A 119 -16.56 3.39 11.39
CA LYS A 119 -15.26 3.98 11.02
C LYS A 119 -14.72 3.43 9.69
N LEU A 120 -14.84 2.13 9.46
CA LEU A 120 -14.38 1.52 8.21
C LEU A 120 -15.23 1.96 7.01
N CYS A 121 -16.54 2.06 7.19
CA CYS A 121 -17.45 2.57 6.15
C CYS A 121 -17.22 4.05 5.83
N GLU A 122 -16.98 4.89 6.85
CA GLU A 122 -16.60 6.29 6.66
C GLU A 122 -15.27 6.43 5.92
N SER A 123 -14.28 5.59 6.24
CA SER A 123 -13.01 5.56 5.52
C SER A 123 -13.15 5.11 4.07
N LEU A 124 -14.07 4.17 3.79
CA LEU A 124 -14.37 3.73 2.44
C LEU A 124 -15.02 4.87 1.63
N ASP A 125 -16.01 5.55 2.20
CA ASP A 125 -16.69 6.68 1.56
C ASP A 125 -15.73 7.84 1.24
N ALA A 126 -14.83 8.16 2.17
CA ALA A 126 -13.83 9.20 1.99
C ALA A 126 -12.90 8.93 0.80
N ILE A 127 -12.40 7.70 0.63
CA ILE A 127 -11.49 7.38 -0.48
C ILE A 127 -12.23 7.27 -1.83
N MET A 128 -13.52 6.90 -1.83
CA MET A 128 -14.32 6.87 -3.06
C MET A 128 -14.68 8.28 -3.55
N SER A 129 -14.69 9.26 -2.66
CA SER A 129 -14.96 10.66 -2.97
C SER A 129 -13.77 11.38 -3.62
N VAL A 130 -12.58 10.77 -3.63
CA VAL A 130 -11.42 11.29 -4.33
C VAL A 130 -11.58 10.98 -5.84
N ASP A 131 -11.77 12.02 -6.63
CA ASP A 131 -11.59 11.95 -8.08
C ASP A 131 -10.10 12.10 -8.42
N GLY A 132 -9.62 11.42 -9.46
CA GLY A 132 -8.20 11.37 -9.83
C GLY A 132 -7.64 12.68 -10.39
N SER A 133 -8.23 13.84 -10.09
CA SER A 133 -7.87 15.14 -10.68
C SER A 133 -6.61 15.77 -10.07
N ASP A 134 -6.03 15.19 -9.00
CA ASP A 134 -4.85 15.73 -8.30
C ASP A 134 -3.53 15.06 -8.76
N GLU A 135 -3.57 14.23 -9.81
CA GLU A 135 -2.41 13.54 -10.37
C GLU A 135 -2.01 14.21 -11.70
N GLY A 136 -1.35 15.37 -11.65
CA GLY A 136 -0.97 16.05 -12.90
C GLY A 136 -0.33 17.43 -12.81
N GLU A 137 0.64 17.66 -11.92
CA GLU A 137 1.64 18.72 -12.17
C GLU A 137 3.02 18.08 -12.35
N GLU A 138 3.22 17.51 -13.55
CA GLU A 138 4.55 17.22 -14.07
C GLU A 138 5.26 18.56 -14.29
N ILE A 139 6.08 18.97 -13.33
CA ILE A 139 7.05 20.05 -13.51
C ILE A 139 8.08 19.64 -14.58
N ALA A 140 7.72 19.82 -15.84
CA ALA A 140 8.65 19.77 -16.96
C ALA A 140 9.63 20.95 -16.85
N THR A 141 10.75 20.75 -16.14
CA THR A 141 11.90 21.65 -16.26
C THR A 141 12.55 21.43 -17.63
N PRO A 142 12.63 22.46 -18.50
CA PRO A 142 13.33 22.34 -19.78
C PRO A 142 14.83 22.15 -19.53
N PRO A 143 15.55 21.39 -20.39
CA PRO A 143 16.98 21.23 -20.24
C PRO A 143 17.69 22.56 -20.46
N GLU A 144 18.36 23.08 -19.42
CA GLU A 144 19.29 24.21 -19.55
C GLU A 144 20.41 23.81 -20.51
N GLY A 145 20.40 24.44 -21.69
CA GLY A 145 21.46 24.30 -22.67
C GLY A 145 22.75 24.91 -22.14
N THR A 146 23.79 24.09 -22.00
CA THR A 146 25.15 24.59 -21.84
C THR A 146 25.65 25.03 -23.22
N SER A 147 25.54 26.33 -23.54
CA SER A 147 26.30 26.92 -24.65
C SER A 147 27.58 27.52 -24.06
N SER A 148 28.71 26.88 -24.34
CA SER A 148 30.04 27.45 -24.12
C SER A 148 30.43 28.30 -25.32
N ASP A 149 30.78 29.56 -25.06
CA ASP A 149 31.79 30.35 -25.80
C ASP A 149 32.39 31.39 -24.85
#